data_AF-A0A7G7MHP3-F1
#
_entry.id   AF-A0A7G7MHP3-F1
#
_cell.length_a   1.000
_cell.length_b   1.000
_cell.length_c   1.000
_cell.angle_alpha   90.00
_cell.angle_beta   90.00
_cell.angle_gamma   90.00
#
_symmetry.space_group_name_H-M   'P 1'
#
loop_
_entity.id
_entity.type
_entity.pdbx_description
1 polymer ?
#
loop_
_entity_poly.entity_id
_entity_poly.type
_entity_poly.pdbx_seq_one_letter_code
_entity_poly.pdbx_strand_id
1 'polypeptide(L)'
;MSRLFLFAVLCVIATVACTTTAPERTPPRSDGAATAPAAAMAPDQGAPPMFAPSVPEPKDARGIPPCDLLTDDQLRQLDLLPDSATGAGDAVVQTCAWTSATDATNPVGLEINTDSTLAALDIIYNTRDVVERFEPTEVAGHPAVRADYFADNSCTLAIGIADHQGIGIQANGANRPLPDPCDIPRRMGEFILSNLPPLT
;
A
#
# COMPACT_ATOMS: atom_id res chain seq x y z
N MET A 1 -23.18 41.58 14.55
CA MET A 1 -23.38 41.57 13.09
C MET A 1 -22.80 40.24 12.58
N SER A 2 -23.41 39.10 12.91
CA SER A 2 -24.34 38.30 12.09
C SER A 2 -24.09 38.35 10.58
N ARG A 3 -23.61 37.23 10.01
CA ARG A 3 -24.17 36.60 8.81
C ARG A 3 -23.65 35.15 8.64
N LEU A 4 -24.45 34.24 9.22
CA LEU A 4 -24.58 32.83 8.87
C LEU A 4 -25.04 32.73 7.40
N PHE A 5 -24.38 31.90 6.59
CA PHE A 5 -24.94 31.44 5.31
C PHE A 5 -25.24 29.94 5.42
N LEU A 6 -26.52 29.66 5.65
CA LEU A 6 -27.14 28.33 5.58
C LEU A 6 -27.35 27.99 4.10
N PHE A 7 -26.73 26.92 3.60
CA PHE A 7 -27.13 26.27 2.35
C PHE A 7 -27.90 25.00 2.69
N ALA A 8 -29.23 25.07 2.59
CA ALA A 8 -30.12 23.92 2.66
C ALA A 8 -30.28 23.34 1.25
N VAL A 9 -29.73 22.15 1.01
CA VAL A 9 -29.99 21.37 -0.20
C VAL A 9 -30.92 20.22 0.17
N LEU A 10 -32.14 20.30 -0.34
CA LEU A 10 -33.24 19.35 -0.14
C LEU A 10 -33.17 18.31 -1.29
N CYS A 11 -32.63 17.12 -1.03
CA CYS A 11 -32.66 16.01 -1.98
C CYS A 11 -33.86 15.09 -1.69
N VAL A 12 -34.85 15.13 -2.58
CA VAL A 12 -35.98 14.19 -2.63
C VAL A 12 -35.50 12.92 -3.34
N ILE A 13 -35.52 11.77 -2.65
CA ILE A 13 -35.25 10.46 -3.27
C ILE A 13 -36.57 9.70 -3.35
N ALA A 14 -37.04 9.48 -4.58
CA ALA A 14 -38.18 8.64 -4.89
C ALA A 14 -37.76 7.16 -4.86
N THR A 15 -38.50 6.34 -4.13
CA THR A 15 -38.33 4.89 -4.04
C THR A 15 -38.98 4.19 -5.23
N VAL A 16 -38.21 3.45 -6.02
CA VAL A 16 -38.74 2.50 -7.01
C VAL A 16 -38.47 1.09 -6.50
N ALA A 17 -39.55 0.42 -6.09
CA ALA A 17 -39.57 -0.99 -5.73
C ALA A 17 -39.91 -1.82 -6.98
N CYS A 18 -39.05 -2.76 -7.37
CA CYS A 18 -39.37 -3.79 -8.34
C CYS A 18 -39.48 -5.14 -7.63
N THR A 19 -40.71 -5.54 -7.33
CA THR A 19 -41.12 -6.91 -7.03
C THR A 19 -41.47 -7.63 -8.33
N THR A 20 -40.93 -8.83 -8.59
CA THR A 20 -41.59 -9.91 -9.38
C THR A 20 -40.82 -11.22 -9.15
N THR A 21 -41.29 -12.10 -8.27
CA THR A 21 -42.12 -13.31 -8.52
C THR A 21 -41.38 -14.46 -9.22
N ALA A 22 -41.08 -15.50 -8.44
CA ALA A 22 -40.68 -16.83 -8.89
C ALA A 22 -41.89 -17.64 -9.38
N PRO A 23 -41.71 -18.57 -10.33
CA PRO A 23 -42.59 -19.72 -10.49
C PRO A 23 -41.91 -21.04 -10.08
N GLU A 24 -42.69 -21.85 -9.38
CA GLU A 24 -42.41 -23.21 -8.91
C GLU A 24 -43.03 -24.25 -9.87
N ARG A 25 -42.45 -25.46 -9.88
CA ARG A 25 -43.02 -26.81 -10.19
C ARG A 25 -42.63 -27.54 -11.50
N THR A 26 -41.66 -28.45 -11.34
CA THR A 26 -41.65 -29.95 -11.55
C THR A 26 -42.23 -30.63 -12.82
N PRO A 27 -41.83 -31.89 -13.17
CA PRO A 27 -41.29 -32.27 -14.48
C PRO A 27 -42.21 -33.24 -15.28
N PRO A 28 -41.78 -33.71 -16.47
CA PRO A 28 -41.63 -35.16 -16.59
C PRO A 28 -40.42 -35.66 -17.40
N ARG A 29 -40.16 -36.94 -17.13
CA ARG A 29 -39.15 -37.91 -17.60
C ARG A 29 -39.26 -38.23 -19.10
N SER A 30 -38.13 -38.36 -19.80
CA SER A 30 -37.91 -39.45 -20.76
C SER A 30 -36.45 -39.58 -21.20
N ASP A 31 -36.09 -40.83 -21.40
CA ASP A 31 -34.78 -41.41 -21.63
C ASP A 31 -34.02 -40.82 -22.82
N GLY A 32 -32.77 -40.44 -22.55
CA GLY A 32 -31.77 -40.17 -23.57
C GLY A 32 -30.40 -40.39 -22.94
N ALA A 33 -29.75 -41.50 -23.29
CA ALA A 33 -28.34 -41.71 -23.00
C ALA A 33 -27.53 -40.67 -23.79
N ALA A 34 -27.39 -39.48 -23.22
CA ALA A 34 -26.48 -38.45 -23.69
C ALA A 34 -25.13 -38.70 -23.00
N THR A 35 -24.14 -39.11 -23.80
CA THR A 35 -22.74 -39.08 -23.43
C THR A 35 -22.44 -37.71 -22.82
N ALA A 36 -22.15 -37.68 -21.52
CA ALA A 36 -21.73 -36.47 -20.85
C ALA A 36 -20.51 -35.93 -21.60
N PRO A 37 -20.51 -34.65 -22.04
CA PRO A 37 -19.26 -34.03 -22.43
C PRO A 37 -18.37 -34.14 -21.20
N ALA A 38 -17.14 -34.66 -21.39
CA ALA A 38 -16.11 -34.53 -20.38
C ALA A 38 -16.14 -33.07 -19.91
N ALA A 39 -16.41 -32.85 -18.62
CA ALA A 39 -16.34 -31.53 -18.04
C ALA A 39 -14.94 -31.01 -18.40
N ALA A 40 -14.90 -30.01 -19.30
CA ALA A 40 -13.68 -29.26 -19.50
C ALA A 40 -13.32 -28.75 -18.12
N MET A 41 -12.20 -29.24 -17.58
CA MET A 41 -11.58 -28.63 -16.42
C MET A 41 -11.52 -27.15 -16.75
N ALA A 42 -12.25 -26.34 -15.97
CA ALA A 42 -12.04 -24.91 -15.98
C ALA A 42 -10.53 -24.70 -15.87
N PRO A 43 -9.92 -23.82 -16.68
CA PRO A 43 -8.52 -23.48 -16.45
C PRO A 43 -8.43 -23.15 -14.97
N ASP A 44 -7.49 -23.82 -14.30
CA ASP A 44 -7.05 -23.43 -12.97
C ASP A 44 -6.94 -21.91 -13.03
N GLN A 45 -7.82 -21.20 -12.32
CA GLN A 45 -7.71 -19.75 -12.22
C GLN A 45 -6.53 -19.55 -11.27
N GLY A 46 -5.34 -19.80 -11.82
CA GLY A 46 -4.08 -19.69 -11.13
C GLY A 46 -3.97 -18.31 -10.53
N ALA A 47 -3.15 -18.21 -9.48
CA ALA A 47 -2.88 -16.94 -8.83
C ALA A 47 -2.65 -15.83 -9.87
N PRO A 48 -3.18 -14.61 -9.63
CA PRO A 48 -2.97 -13.48 -10.54
C PRO A 48 -1.49 -13.37 -10.94
N PRO A 49 -1.19 -13.03 -12.20
CA PRO A 49 0.19 -12.87 -12.62
C PRO A 49 0.89 -11.82 -11.73
N MET A 50 1.98 -12.21 -11.08
CA MET A 50 2.82 -11.27 -10.34
C MET A 50 3.66 -10.45 -11.32
N PHE A 51 3.64 -9.13 -11.15
CA PHE A 51 4.39 -8.19 -11.98
C PHE A 51 5.68 -7.74 -11.28
N ALA A 52 5.65 -7.66 -9.96
CA ALA A 52 6.79 -7.34 -9.14
C ALA A 52 7.77 -8.52 -9.04
N PRO A 53 9.09 -8.24 -8.91
CA PRO A 53 10.06 -9.27 -8.53
C PRO A 53 9.74 -9.89 -7.18
N SER A 54 9.99 -11.18 -7.02
CA SER A 54 9.92 -11.87 -5.72
C SER A 54 10.95 -11.30 -4.74
N VAL A 55 10.64 -11.36 -3.44
CA VAL A 55 11.50 -10.81 -2.39
C VAL A 55 12.49 -11.86 -1.88
N PRO A 56 13.82 -11.66 -2.05
CA PRO A 56 14.82 -12.51 -1.41
C PRO A 56 14.91 -12.20 0.09
N GLU A 57 15.24 -13.22 0.90
CA GLU A 57 15.42 -13.07 2.36
C GLU A 57 14.27 -12.35 3.08
N PRO A 58 13.02 -12.85 2.94
CA PRO A 58 11.84 -12.14 3.41
C PRO A 58 11.92 -11.80 4.91
N LYS A 59 11.36 -10.65 5.26
CA LYS A 59 11.30 -10.06 6.59
C LYS A 59 9.88 -10.09 7.14
N ASP A 60 9.75 -10.05 8.46
CA ASP A 60 8.46 -10.01 9.14
C ASP A 60 8.26 -8.72 9.92
N ALA A 61 7.30 -7.90 9.51
CA ALA A 61 6.89 -6.70 10.23
C ALA A 61 5.64 -6.92 11.12
N ARG A 62 5.06 -8.14 11.14
CA ARG A 62 3.84 -8.41 11.92
C ARG A 62 4.08 -8.20 13.42
N GLY A 63 3.16 -7.48 14.05
CA GLY A 63 3.20 -7.23 15.49
C GLY A 63 4.26 -6.22 15.93
N ILE A 64 4.95 -5.55 14.99
CA ILE A 64 5.93 -4.50 15.28
C ILE A 64 5.29 -3.15 14.94
N PRO A 65 5.04 -2.25 15.91
CA PRO A 65 4.52 -0.92 15.62
C PRO A 65 5.50 -0.13 14.72
N PRO A 66 5.05 0.59 13.68
CA PRO A 66 5.96 1.27 12.76
C PRO A 66 6.85 2.32 13.42
N CYS A 67 6.36 2.99 14.48
CA CYS A 67 7.15 3.98 15.20
C CYS A 67 8.31 3.36 16.01
N ASP A 68 8.27 2.05 16.28
CA ASP A 68 9.27 1.34 17.07
C ASP A 68 10.35 0.68 16.18
N LEU A 69 10.22 0.76 14.85
CA LEU A 69 11.14 0.12 13.91
C LEU A 69 12.49 0.81 13.79
N LEU A 70 12.61 2.05 14.23
CA LEU A 70 13.83 2.83 14.15
C LEU A 70 14.26 3.21 15.56
N THR A 71 15.53 3.02 15.85
CA THR A 71 16.13 3.55 17.08
C THR A 71 16.23 5.08 17.00
N ASP A 72 16.24 5.74 18.15
CA ASP A 72 16.48 7.17 18.24
C ASP A 72 17.75 7.62 17.47
N ASP A 73 18.82 6.83 17.52
CA ASP A 73 20.07 7.16 16.86
C ASP A 73 19.96 7.05 15.34
N GLN A 74 19.18 6.10 14.82
CA GLN A 74 18.86 6.01 13.39
C GLN A 74 18.00 7.21 12.96
N LEU A 75 17.01 7.61 13.76
CA LEU A 75 16.19 8.79 13.49
C LEU A 75 17.03 10.07 13.45
N ARG A 76 17.94 10.26 14.41
CA ARG A 76 18.87 11.40 14.43
C ARG A 76 19.82 11.40 13.23
N GLN A 77 20.26 10.22 12.76
CA GLN A 77 21.08 10.11 11.54
C GLN A 77 20.34 10.48 10.25
N LEU A 78 19.00 10.51 10.30
CA LEU A 78 18.11 10.94 9.22
C LEU A 78 17.63 12.39 9.40
N ASP A 79 18.18 13.12 10.37
CA ASP A 79 17.74 14.47 10.76
C ASP A 79 16.25 14.53 11.16
N LEU A 80 15.76 13.50 11.86
CA LEU A 80 14.40 13.41 12.39
C LEU A 80 14.40 13.54 13.92
N LEU A 81 13.29 14.04 14.48
CA LEU A 81 13.10 14.18 15.93
C LEU A 81 12.43 12.93 16.50
N PRO A 82 13.12 12.12 17.34
CA PRO A 82 12.53 10.88 17.88
C PRO A 82 11.23 11.10 18.65
N ASP A 83 11.19 12.12 19.51
CA ASP A 83 10.04 12.45 20.36
C ASP A 83 8.82 12.99 19.59
N SER A 84 8.92 13.14 18.26
CA SER A 84 7.82 13.61 17.42
C SER A 84 7.00 12.50 16.76
N ALA A 85 7.36 11.24 17.01
CA ALA A 85 6.72 10.07 16.43
C ALA A 85 5.19 10.10 16.63
N THR A 86 4.45 10.07 15.53
CA THR A 86 2.98 10.01 15.55
C THR A 86 2.53 8.81 14.72
N GLY A 87 1.97 7.81 15.41
CA GLY A 87 1.45 6.59 14.78
C GLY A 87 -0.06 6.64 14.53
N ALA A 88 -0.51 5.99 13.47
CA ALA A 88 -1.93 5.78 13.16
C ALA A 88 -2.12 4.50 12.33
N GLY A 89 -3.34 3.98 12.22
CA GLY A 89 -3.68 2.83 11.37
C GLY A 89 -4.47 1.74 12.08
N ASP A 90 -4.56 0.58 11.44
CA ASP A 90 -5.25 -0.61 11.93
C ASP A 90 -4.31 -1.83 12.03
N ALA A 91 -4.84 -3.06 11.96
CA ALA A 91 -4.02 -4.27 12.06
C ALA A 91 -3.30 -4.65 10.76
N VAL A 92 -3.73 -4.09 9.62
CA VAL A 92 -3.21 -4.43 8.28
C VAL A 92 -2.31 -3.31 7.76
N VAL A 93 -2.77 -2.07 7.88
CA VAL A 93 -2.03 -0.88 7.43
C VAL A 93 -1.76 0.02 8.62
N GLN A 94 -0.48 0.21 8.91
CA GLN A 94 -0.01 1.05 10.01
C GLN A 94 0.94 2.10 9.48
N THR A 95 0.92 3.28 10.10
CA THR A 95 1.74 4.42 9.72
C THR A 95 2.47 4.99 10.93
N CYS A 96 3.63 5.59 10.67
CA CYS A 96 4.28 6.49 11.59
C CYS A 96 4.83 7.69 10.84
N ALA A 97 4.80 8.87 11.46
CA ALA A 97 5.45 10.05 10.93
C ALA A 97 6.34 10.69 11.99
N TRP A 98 7.46 11.25 11.55
CA TRP A 98 8.35 12.05 12.37
C TRP A 98 8.53 13.43 11.75
N THR A 99 8.66 14.43 12.61
CA THR A 99 9.01 15.79 12.23
C THR A 99 10.51 15.86 11.91
N SER A 100 10.85 16.54 10.81
CA SER A 100 12.24 16.87 10.51
C SER A 100 12.84 17.84 11.53
N ALA A 101 14.06 17.57 11.95
CA ALA A 101 14.85 18.41 12.85
C ALA A 101 15.31 19.71 12.18
N THR A 102 15.34 19.74 10.84
CA THR A 102 15.76 20.91 10.06
C THR A 102 14.59 21.73 9.52
N ASP A 103 13.40 21.13 9.41
CA ASP A 103 12.19 21.80 8.95
C ASP A 103 10.91 21.12 9.45
N ALA A 104 10.27 21.72 10.45
CA ALA A 104 9.09 21.14 11.08
C ALA A 104 7.86 21.04 10.17
N THR A 105 7.84 21.72 9.02
CA THR A 105 6.72 21.59 8.06
C THR A 105 6.80 20.34 7.18
N ASN A 106 7.89 19.56 7.29
CA ASN A 106 8.20 18.47 6.36
C ASN A 106 8.36 17.16 7.15
N PRO A 107 7.24 16.50 7.49
CA PRO A 107 7.33 15.21 8.12
C PRO A 107 7.87 14.17 7.12
N VAL A 108 8.54 13.16 7.65
CA VAL A 108 8.86 11.92 6.92
C VAL A 108 7.93 10.83 7.44
N GLY A 109 7.25 10.18 6.51
CA GLY A 109 6.25 9.16 6.80
C GLY A 109 6.74 7.77 6.43
N LEU A 110 6.37 6.79 7.26
CA LEU A 110 6.48 5.36 7.04
C LEU A 110 5.06 4.77 7.06
N GLU A 111 4.73 3.98 6.05
CA GLU A 111 3.58 3.10 5.99
C GLU A 111 4.06 1.65 5.93
N ILE A 112 3.38 0.75 6.62
CA ILE A 112 3.61 -0.69 6.59
C ILE A 112 2.29 -1.37 6.28
N ASN A 113 2.34 -2.25 5.29
CA ASN A 113 1.27 -3.19 5.01
C ASN A 113 1.77 -4.61 5.31
N THR A 114 1.18 -5.26 6.30
CA THR A 114 1.62 -6.60 6.78
C THR A 114 0.76 -7.76 6.30
N ASP A 115 -0.33 -7.49 5.59
CA ASP A 115 -1.29 -8.51 5.14
C ASP A 115 -2.01 -8.08 3.85
N SER A 116 -1.23 -7.87 2.79
CA SER A 116 -1.79 -7.50 1.48
C SER A 116 -2.29 -8.73 0.73
N THR A 117 -3.50 -8.64 0.18
CA THR A 117 -4.08 -9.69 -0.67
C THR A 117 -3.38 -9.84 -2.02
N LEU A 118 -2.70 -8.79 -2.48
CA LEU A 118 -1.80 -8.79 -3.63
C LEU A 118 -0.35 -8.81 -3.14
N ALA A 119 0.59 -9.17 -4.02
CA ALA A 119 1.98 -8.98 -3.68
C ALA A 119 2.24 -7.49 -3.39
N ALA A 120 3.07 -7.19 -2.39
CA ALA A 120 3.14 -5.86 -1.81
C ALA A 120 3.49 -4.77 -2.83
N LEU A 121 4.40 -5.09 -3.75
CA LEU A 121 4.76 -4.18 -4.85
C LEU A 121 3.85 -4.30 -6.07
N ASP A 122 3.08 -5.38 -6.22
CA ASP A 122 2.17 -5.53 -7.37
C ASP A 122 1.14 -4.43 -7.45
N ILE A 123 0.70 -3.88 -6.30
CA ILE A 123 -0.21 -2.74 -6.26
C ILE A 123 0.37 -1.56 -7.07
N ILE A 124 1.67 -1.30 -6.94
CA ILE A 124 2.36 -0.19 -7.61
C ILE A 124 2.69 -0.54 -9.05
N TYR A 125 3.10 -1.78 -9.32
CA TYR A 125 3.32 -2.24 -10.70
C TYR A 125 2.03 -2.18 -11.53
N ASN A 126 0.87 -2.42 -10.92
CA ASN A 126 -0.43 -2.30 -11.58
C ASN A 126 -0.84 -0.86 -11.88
N THR A 127 -0.33 0.11 -11.12
CA THR A 127 -0.61 1.55 -11.32
C THR A 127 0.52 2.30 -12.03
N ARG A 128 1.54 1.60 -12.52
CA ARG A 128 2.74 2.20 -13.16
C ARG A 128 2.44 3.19 -14.31
N ASP A 129 1.34 2.99 -15.02
CA ASP A 129 0.96 3.84 -16.16
C ASP A 129 0.29 5.16 -15.73
N VAL A 130 -0.04 5.30 -14.43
CA VAL A 130 -0.68 6.50 -13.86
C VAL A 130 0.17 7.21 -12.80
N VAL A 131 1.34 6.68 -12.47
CA VAL A 131 2.33 7.41 -11.65
C VAL A 131 3.19 8.29 -12.55
N GLU A 132 3.56 9.48 -12.08
CA GLU A 132 4.39 10.43 -12.83
C GLU A 132 5.82 9.89 -13.01
N ARG A 133 6.32 9.18 -12.00
CA ARG A 133 7.63 8.53 -12.02
C ARG A 133 7.54 7.13 -11.46
N PHE A 134 7.89 6.14 -12.28
CA PHE A 134 8.03 4.75 -11.90
C PHE A 134 9.46 4.28 -12.19
N GLU A 135 10.25 4.04 -11.15
CA GLU A 135 11.64 3.61 -11.28
C GLU A 135 11.88 2.40 -10.37
N PRO A 136 11.91 1.17 -10.92
CA PRO A 136 12.37 -0.01 -10.19
C PRO A 136 13.81 0.16 -9.72
N THR A 137 14.07 -0.27 -8.49
CA THR A 137 15.37 -0.16 -7.81
C THR A 137 15.48 -1.25 -6.74
N GLU A 138 16.49 -1.15 -5.89
CA GLU A 138 16.68 -2.03 -4.74
C GLU A 138 17.10 -1.23 -3.51
N VAL A 139 16.73 -1.72 -2.33
CA VAL A 139 17.22 -1.23 -1.04
C VAL A 139 17.74 -2.41 -0.25
N ALA A 140 19.04 -2.43 0.06
CA ALA A 140 19.70 -3.54 0.76
C ALA A 140 19.33 -4.93 0.15
N GLY A 141 19.32 -5.04 -1.17
CA GLY A 141 19.01 -6.27 -1.91
C GLY A 141 17.52 -6.63 -1.99
N HIS A 142 16.63 -5.84 -1.41
CA HIS A 142 15.17 -6.03 -1.51
C HIS A 142 14.62 -5.24 -2.71
N PRO A 143 13.70 -5.82 -3.50
CA PRO A 143 13.00 -5.11 -4.56
C PRO A 143 12.33 -3.84 -4.04
N ALA A 144 12.50 -2.75 -4.77
CA ALA A 144 11.90 -1.47 -4.44
C ALA A 144 11.46 -0.73 -5.71
N VAL A 145 10.56 0.23 -5.53
CA VAL A 145 10.08 1.10 -6.60
C VAL A 145 9.98 2.52 -6.06
N ARG A 146 10.61 3.47 -6.75
CA ARG A 146 10.25 4.87 -6.61
C ARG A 146 8.98 5.11 -7.42
N ALA A 147 7.93 5.58 -6.74
CA ALA A 147 6.59 5.76 -7.30
C ALA A 147 6.06 7.16 -6.94
N ASP A 148 6.51 8.19 -7.64
CA ASP A 148 6.06 9.55 -7.39
C ASP A 148 4.76 9.82 -8.17
N TYR A 149 3.73 10.26 -7.45
CA TYR A 149 2.41 10.56 -8.03
C TYR A 149 2.30 12.00 -8.57
N PHE A 150 3.23 12.87 -8.18
CA PHE A 150 3.26 14.27 -8.58
C PHE A 150 4.67 14.66 -9.04
N ALA A 151 4.75 15.59 -9.99
CA ALA A 151 6.01 16.17 -10.45
C ALA A 151 6.52 17.22 -9.45
N ASP A 152 6.74 16.80 -8.20
CA ASP A 152 7.28 17.63 -7.12
C ASP A 152 8.67 17.14 -6.67
N ASN A 153 9.25 17.81 -5.66
CA ASN A 153 10.50 17.38 -5.05
C ASN A 153 10.25 16.41 -3.88
N SER A 154 9.26 15.53 -4.00
CA SER A 154 9.08 14.41 -3.07
C SER A 154 9.77 13.15 -3.59
N CYS A 155 9.88 12.17 -2.70
CA CYS A 155 10.18 10.81 -3.07
C CYS A 155 9.25 9.89 -2.29
N THR A 156 8.50 9.07 -3.01
CA THR A 156 7.77 7.94 -2.44
C THR A 156 8.47 6.65 -2.85
N LEU A 157 9.07 5.98 -1.88
CA LEU A 157 9.81 4.74 -2.08
C LEU A 157 9.04 3.59 -1.45
N ALA A 158 8.64 2.62 -2.26
CA ALA A 158 8.04 1.38 -1.79
C ALA A 158 9.05 0.24 -1.85
N ILE A 159 9.08 -0.59 -0.82
CA ILE A 159 10.02 -1.70 -0.68
C ILE A 159 9.22 -2.96 -0.34
N GLY A 160 9.43 -4.02 -1.11
CA GLY A 160 8.91 -5.34 -0.78
C GLY A 160 9.77 -5.96 0.32
N ILE A 161 9.21 -6.18 1.49
CA ILE A 161 9.92 -6.82 2.61
C ILE A 161 9.61 -8.32 2.70
N ALA A 162 8.46 -8.73 2.17
CA ALA A 162 8.12 -10.10 1.80
C ALA A 162 7.13 -10.05 0.63
N ASP A 163 6.79 -11.18 0.01
CA ASP A 163 5.88 -11.16 -1.16
C ASP A 163 4.56 -10.44 -0.87
N HIS A 164 3.99 -10.59 0.34
CA HIS A 164 2.73 -9.95 0.77
C HIS A 164 2.89 -8.90 1.88
N GLN A 165 4.13 -8.48 2.17
CA GLN A 165 4.41 -7.41 3.12
C GLN A 165 5.27 -6.33 2.46
N GLY A 166 4.92 -5.07 2.66
CA GLY A 166 5.65 -3.95 2.08
C GLY A 166 5.70 -2.76 3.01
N ILE A 167 6.70 -1.91 2.76
CA ILE A 167 6.81 -0.61 3.41
C ILE A 167 6.81 0.49 2.34
N GLY A 168 6.10 1.57 2.63
CA GLY A 168 6.12 2.80 1.86
C GLY A 168 6.79 3.89 2.69
N ILE A 169 7.77 4.60 2.13
CA ILE A 169 8.45 5.70 2.81
C ILE A 169 8.29 6.94 1.95
N GLN A 170 7.77 8.01 2.55
CA GLN A 170 7.56 9.28 1.88
C GLN A 170 8.37 10.38 2.55
N ALA A 171 9.16 11.09 1.75
CA ALA A 171 9.78 12.35 2.14
C ALA A 171 9.40 13.45 1.15
N ASN A 172 9.05 14.64 1.65
CA ASN A 172 8.75 15.80 0.83
C ASN A 172 9.84 16.87 1.01
N GLY A 173 10.48 17.28 -0.09
CA GLY A 173 11.46 18.37 -0.09
C GLY A 173 10.87 19.78 0.05
N ALA A 174 9.55 19.90 0.22
CA ALA A 174 8.80 21.13 0.46
C ALA A 174 9.12 22.27 -0.50
N ASN A 175 9.09 21.95 -1.79
CA ASN A 175 9.40 22.88 -2.88
C ASN A 175 10.84 23.43 -2.86
N ARG A 176 11.74 22.86 -2.05
CA ARG A 176 13.17 23.14 -2.13
C ARG A 176 13.84 22.12 -3.05
N PRO A 177 14.84 22.53 -3.85
CA PRO A 177 15.65 21.59 -4.60
C PRO A 177 16.48 20.77 -3.62
N LEU A 178 16.13 19.49 -3.45
CA LEU A 178 16.99 18.50 -2.82
C LEU A 178 17.93 17.92 -3.90
N PRO A 179 19.24 17.79 -3.64
CA PRO A 179 20.15 17.12 -4.57
C PRO A 179 19.69 15.69 -4.88
N ASP A 180 19.16 14.98 -3.87
CA ASP A 180 18.50 13.68 -4.00
C ASP A 180 17.29 13.62 -3.03
N PRO A 181 16.04 13.68 -3.53
CA PRO A 181 14.85 13.58 -2.69
C PRO A 181 14.66 12.18 -2.09
N CYS A 182 15.32 11.15 -2.62
CA CYS A 182 15.20 9.77 -2.17
C CYS A 182 16.25 9.33 -1.16
N ASP A 183 17.22 10.19 -0.79
CA ASP A 183 18.28 9.82 0.15
C ASP A 183 17.71 9.39 1.52
N ILE A 184 16.81 10.19 2.09
CA ILE A 184 16.16 9.87 3.37
C ILE A 184 15.31 8.59 3.27
N PRO A 185 14.36 8.45 2.30
CA PRO A 185 13.61 7.20 2.15
C PRO A 185 14.48 5.95 1.98
N ARG A 186 15.56 6.04 1.20
CA ARG A 186 16.48 4.92 0.99
C ARG A 186 17.21 4.52 2.27
N ARG A 187 17.83 5.48 2.97
CA ARG A 187 18.55 5.23 4.24
C ARG A 187 17.62 4.74 5.35
N MET A 188 16.39 5.27 5.40
CA MET A 188 15.37 4.79 6.33
C MET A 188 14.99 3.33 6.01
N GLY A 189 14.79 2.99 4.74
CA GLY A 189 14.54 1.62 4.31
C GLY A 189 15.67 0.65 4.67
N GLU A 190 16.92 1.06 4.48
CA GLU A 190 18.10 0.28 4.90
C GLU A 190 18.08 -0.02 6.41
N PHE A 191 17.77 0.97 7.26
CA PHE A 191 17.64 0.77 8.70
C PHE A 191 16.49 -0.17 9.07
N ILE A 192 15.31 0.01 8.49
CA ILE A 192 14.14 -0.85 8.74
C ILE A 192 14.47 -2.29 8.39
N LEU A 193 15.02 -2.55 7.19
CA LEU A 193 15.40 -3.89 6.75
C LEU A 193 16.43 -4.56 7.67
N SER A 194 17.34 -3.76 8.26
CA SER A 194 18.33 -4.26 9.22
C SER A 194 17.74 -4.58 10.59
N ASN A 195 16.65 -3.92 10.98
CA ASN A 195 15.99 -4.08 12.28
C ASN A 195 14.90 -5.17 12.25
N LEU A 196 14.34 -5.47 11.07
CA LEU A 196 13.31 -6.50 10.92
C LEU A 196 13.88 -7.93 11.03
N PRO A 197 13.19 -8.83 11.76
CA PRO A 197 13.53 -10.25 11.80
C PRO A 197 13.21 -10.92 10.46
N PRO A 198 13.80 -12.10 10.18
CA PRO A 198 13.41 -12.93 9.05
C PRO A 198 11.96 -13.43 9.19
N LEU A 199 11.28 -13.60 8.06
CA LEU A 199 9.96 -14.22 7.99
C LEU A 199 10.07 -15.74 8.23
N THR A 200 9.40 -16.20 9.29
CA THR A 200 9.34 -17.63 9.69
C THR A 200 8.05 -18.30 9.26
#